data_AF-A0A1D6E2H9-F1
#
_entry.id   AF-A0A1D6E2H9-F1
#
_cell.length_a   1.000
_cell.length_b   1.000
_cell.length_c   1.000
_cell.angle_alpha   90.00
_cell.angle_beta   90.00
_cell.angle_gamma   90.00
#
_symmetry.space_group_name_H-M   'P 1'
#
loop_
_entity.id
_entity.type
_entity.pdbx_description
1 polymer ?
#
loop_
_entity_poly.entity_id
_entity_poly.type
_entity_poly.pdbx_seq_one_letter_code
_entity_poly.pdbx_strand_id
1 'polypeptide(L)'
;MKPTARPRPRCSLQIPVLSHDWLLLDYICTQGDLALIDFIKEIPCEPRVEVVLIDDAFVERKWMECLFQPNAYLGDEVIDCYINLIKAQKHLKCRSGGRVHIENAFQFNFLKRDGDVEIKTEELYPNKYMTQICSAERRVLLYLDHDMVFIPINIRETHWYLAVIHARNMEIQVLDSLGTSQDRKDLTDSIKGLQRQIDMISQRKELKDHRWPDLQVASWPLREIDMGYAK
;
A
#
# COMPACT_ATOMS: atom_id res chain seq x y z
N MET A 1 20.50 -13.16 56.50
CA MET A 1 20.70 -11.90 55.75
C MET A 1 20.24 -12.12 54.32
N LYS A 2 19.11 -11.52 53.92
CA LYS A 2 18.62 -11.54 52.52
C LYS A 2 19.27 -10.38 51.76
N PRO A 3 19.81 -10.57 50.54
CA PRO A 3 20.29 -9.44 49.74
C PRO A 3 19.09 -8.70 49.14
N THR A 4 18.98 -7.43 49.46
CA THR A 4 18.04 -6.47 48.86
C THR A 4 18.46 -6.15 47.43
N ALA A 5 17.67 -6.55 46.44
CA ALA A 5 17.82 -6.13 45.06
C ALA A 5 17.43 -4.64 44.91
N ARG A 6 18.35 -3.79 44.45
CA ARG A 6 18.01 -2.42 44.03
C ARG A 6 17.30 -2.49 42.68
N PRO A 7 16.21 -1.73 42.45
CA PRO A 7 15.57 -1.68 41.15
C PRO A 7 16.50 -0.97 40.15
N ARG A 8 16.65 -1.55 38.95
CA ARG A 8 17.33 -0.90 37.82
C ARG A 8 16.52 0.34 37.38
N PRO A 9 17.16 1.46 37.03
CA PRO A 9 16.42 2.62 36.54
C PRO A 9 15.76 2.26 35.20
N ARG A 10 14.45 2.46 35.11
CA ARG A 10 13.72 2.49 33.83
C ARG A 10 14.24 3.71 33.08
N CYS A 11 15.06 3.50 32.05
CA CYS A 11 15.40 4.55 31.11
C CYS A 11 14.18 4.76 30.20
N SER A 12 13.26 5.62 30.63
CA SER A 12 12.26 6.19 29.75
C SER A 12 12.94 7.29 28.93
N LEU A 13 13.49 6.91 27.78
CA LEU A 13 13.89 7.86 26.74
C LEU A 13 12.61 8.52 26.20
N GLN A 14 12.17 9.60 26.86
CA GLN A 14 11.32 10.60 26.24
C GLN A 14 12.23 11.42 25.32
N ILE A 15 12.24 11.08 24.04
CA ILE A 15 12.94 11.88 23.02
C ILE A 15 12.00 13.03 22.64
N PRO A 16 12.45 14.30 22.71
CA PRO A 16 11.61 15.45 22.39
C PRO A 16 11.29 15.47 20.90
N VAL A 17 10.02 15.71 20.58
CA VAL A 17 9.49 15.82 19.22
C VAL A 17 10.00 17.12 18.60
N LEU A 18 10.92 17.02 17.64
CA LEU A 18 11.19 18.09 16.68
C LEU A 18 10.82 17.62 15.28
N SER A 19 10.23 18.56 14.56
CA SER A 19 9.46 18.41 13.34
C SER A 19 10.33 18.17 12.10
N HIS A 20 9.81 17.37 11.17
CA HIS A 20 10.28 17.17 9.78
C HIS A 20 11.61 16.41 9.68
N ASP A 21 11.55 15.06 9.69
CA ASP A 21 12.47 14.11 9.02
C ASP A 21 12.24 12.69 9.60
N TRP A 22 11.21 11.99 9.13
CA TRP A 22 10.89 10.61 9.56
C TRP A 22 10.76 9.61 8.39
N LEU A 23 11.40 9.88 7.25
CA LEU A 23 11.81 8.77 6.38
C LEU A 23 13.12 8.26 6.97
N LEU A 24 13.08 7.03 7.48
CA LEU A 24 14.20 6.23 8.00
C LEU A 24 15.55 6.95 7.94
N LEU A 25 16.11 7.33 9.10
CA LEU A 25 17.57 7.35 9.22
C LEU A 25 18.06 6.04 8.57
N ASP A 26 18.80 6.15 7.47
CA ASP A 26 19.21 5.01 6.64
C ASP A 26 19.68 3.88 7.56
N TYR A 27 18.89 2.81 7.65
CA TYR A 27 19.24 1.69 8.50
C TYR A 27 20.55 1.11 7.98
N ILE A 28 21.63 1.29 8.73
CA ILE A 28 22.92 0.72 8.37
C ILE A 28 22.93 -0.72 8.87
N CYS A 29 22.96 -1.67 7.93
CA CYS A 29 23.08 -3.09 8.24
C CYS A 29 24.28 -3.35 9.17
N THR A 30 24.02 -4.05 10.26
CA THR A 30 25.06 -4.58 11.14
C THR A 30 25.73 -5.79 10.50
N GLN A 31 26.87 -6.22 11.04
CA GLN A 31 27.52 -7.47 10.58
C GLN A 31 26.59 -8.69 10.73
N GLY A 32 25.69 -8.68 11.72
CA GLY A 32 24.69 -9.72 11.90
C GLY A 32 23.64 -9.72 10.78
N ASP A 33 23.20 -8.54 10.35
CA ASP A 33 22.25 -8.40 9.24
C ASP A 33 22.87 -8.87 7.92
N LEU A 34 24.13 -8.49 7.67
CA LEU A 34 24.86 -8.95 6.49
C LEU A 34 25.00 -10.48 6.49
N ALA A 35 25.38 -11.08 7.63
CA ALA A 35 25.48 -12.53 7.74
C ALA A 35 24.12 -13.23 7.53
N LEU A 36 23.02 -12.64 8.02
CA LEU A 36 21.67 -13.15 7.78
C LEU A 36 21.27 -13.03 6.30
N ILE A 37 21.56 -11.90 5.66
CA ILE A 37 21.30 -11.70 4.22
C ILE A 37 22.07 -12.73 3.39
N ASP A 38 23.35 -12.96 3.70
CA ASP A 38 24.17 -13.93 2.99
C ASP A 38 23.69 -15.36 3.22
N PHE A 39 23.29 -15.70 4.45
CA PHE A 39 22.63 -16.98 4.74
C PHE A 39 21.35 -17.18 3.92
N ILE A 40 20.48 -16.17 3.83
CA ILE A 40 19.25 -16.26 3.03
C ILE A 40 19.60 -16.47 1.56
N LYS A 41 20.59 -15.76 1.01
CA LYS A 41 21.01 -15.94 -0.39
C LYS A 41 21.44 -17.38 -0.70
N GLU A 42 22.09 -18.06 0.24
CA GLU A 42 22.54 -19.46 0.08
C GLU A 42 21.40 -20.49 0.09
N ILE A 43 20.22 -20.13 0.61
CA ILE A 43 19.04 -21.01 0.57
C ILE A 43 18.64 -21.26 -0.90
N PRO A 44 18.54 -22.53 -1.36
CA PRO A 44 18.09 -22.84 -2.70
C PRO A 44 16.67 -22.32 -2.97
N CYS A 45 16.41 -21.88 -4.20
CA CYS A 45 15.06 -21.47 -4.62
C CYS A 45 14.08 -22.63 -4.78
N GLU A 46 14.59 -23.87 -4.86
CA GLU A 46 13.80 -25.09 -4.93
C GLU A 46 14.41 -26.16 -4.01
N PRO A 47 13.61 -26.93 -3.26
CA PRO A 47 12.13 -26.85 -3.17
C PRO A 47 11.67 -25.54 -2.50
N ARG A 48 10.36 -25.25 -2.51
CA ARG A 48 9.78 -24.08 -1.83
C ARG A 48 10.26 -23.96 -0.38
N VAL A 49 10.86 -22.82 -0.05
CA VAL A 49 11.25 -22.44 1.32
C VAL A 49 10.64 -21.08 1.64
N GLU A 50 9.88 -21.00 2.74
CA GLU A 50 9.38 -19.74 3.30
C GLU A 50 10.46 -19.11 4.17
N VAL A 51 10.81 -17.86 3.89
CA VAL A 51 11.91 -17.15 4.57
C VAL A 51 11.43 -15.94 5.38
N VAL A 52 10.20 -15.48 5.12
CA VAL A 52 9.56 -14.40 5.88
C VAL A 52 8.12 -14.78 6.16
N LEU A 53 7.65 -14.51 7.38
CA LEU A 53 6.25 -14.57 7.78
C LEU A 53 5.93 -13.34 8.63
N ILE A 54 5.03 -12.48 8.13
CA ILE A 54 4.53 -11.29 8.82
C ILE A 54 3.01 -11.36 8.80
N ASP A 55 2.41 -11.51 9.98
CA ASP A 55 1.00 -11.88 10.12
C ASP A 55 0.68 -13.13 9.27
N ASP A 56 -0.28 -13.04 8.36
CA ASP A 56 -0.67 -14.13 7.45
C ASP A 56 0.03 -14.06 6.07
N ALA A 57 0.98 -13.14 5.88
CA ALA A 57 1.71 -12.97 4.63
C ALA A 57 3.10 -13.59 4.73
N PHE A 58 3.42 -14.44 3.76
CA PHE A 58 4.71 -15.11 3.67
C PHE A 58 5.44 -14.74 2.38
N VAL A 59 6.76 -14.83 2.40
CA VAL A 59 7.61 -14.69 1.21
C VAL A 59 8.46 -15.93 1.06
N GLU A 60 8.38 -16.55 -0.12
CA GLU A 60 9.25 -17.65 -0.51
C GLU A 60 10.64 -17.13 -0.89
N ARG A 61 11.67 -17.95 -0.63
CA ARG A 61 13.05 -17.64 -0.98
C ARG A 61 13.20 -17.20 -2.43
N LYS A 62 12.50 -17.87 -3.35
CA LYS A 62 12.50 -17.56 -4.79
C LYS A 62 12.05 -16.12 -5.09
N TRP A 63 11.06 -15.60 -4.37
CA TRP A 63 10.55 -14.24 -4.59
C TRP A 63 11.49 -13.16 -4.05
N MET A 64 12.35 -13.48 -3.08
CA MET A 64 13.37 -12.55 -2.58
C MET A 64 14.54 -12.33 -3.54
N GLU A 65 14.67 -13.11 -4.63
CA GLU A 65 15.79 -12.96 -5.58
C GLU A 65 15.94 -11.53 -6.10
N CYS A 66 14.83 -10.82 -6.33
CA CYS A 66 14.87 -9.44 -6.81
C CYS A 66 15.53 -8.46 -5.83
N LEU A 67 15.57 -8.77 -4.53
CA LEU A 67 16.24 -7.94 -3.52
C LEU A 67 17.77 -8.11 -3.53
N PHE A 68 18.28 -9.20 -4.13
CA PHE A 68 19.71 -9.50 -4.17
C PHE A 68 20.39 -9.07 -5.47
N GLN A 69 19.62 -8.57 -6.43
CA GLN A 69 20.08 -8.18 -7.75
C GLN A 69 19.88 -6.67 -7.95
N PRO A 70 20.95 -5.85 -8.10
CA PRO A 70 20.85 -4.39 -8.12
C PRO A 70 19.89 -3.76 -9.13
N ASN A 71 19.55 -4.48 -10.21
CA ASN A 71 18.69 -3.99 -11.30
C ASN A 71 17.41 -4.81 -11.49
N ALA A 72 17.06 -5.67 -10.54
CA ALA A 72 15.84 -6.45 -10.64
C ALA A 72 14.63 -5.61 -10.19
N TYR A 73 13.50 -5.77 -10.90
CA TYR A 73 12.25 -5.19 -10.48
C TYR A 73 11.69 -5.93 -9.27
N LEU A 74 11.13 -5.17 -8.33
CA LEU A 74 10.43 -5.74 -7.17
C LEU A 74 9.13 -6.39 -7.65
N GLY A 75 8.93 -7.64 -7.23
CA GLY A 75 7.69 -8.39 -7.46
C GLY A 75 6.60 -8.00 -6.46
N ASP A 76 5.34 -8.31 -6.84
CA ASP A 76 4.16 -8.02 -6.03
C ASP A 76 4.29 -8.62 -4.61
N GLU A 77 4.85 -9.83 -4.48
CA GLU A 77 4.97 -10.55 -3.20
C GLU A 77 5.91 -9.83 -2.22
N VAL A 78 7.00 -9.25 -2.72
CA VAL A 78 7.96 -8.49 -1.89
C VAL A 78 7.36 -7.16 -1.45
N ILE A 79 6.68 -6.46 -2.38
CA ILE A 79 5.98 -5.21 -2.07
C ILE A 79 4.86 -5.45 -1.05
N ASP A 80 4.06 -6.49 -1.22
CA ASP A 80 2.98 -6.85 -0.29
C ASP A 80 3.50 -7.23 1.10
N CYS A 81 4.61 -7.96 1.15
CA CYS A 81 5.28 -8.27 2.41
C CYS A 81 5.68 -6.99 3.16
N TYR A 82 6.28 -6.03 2.47
CA TYR A 82 6.68 -4.76 3.07
C TYR A 82 5.47 -3.90 3.49
N ILE A 83 4.39 -3.91 2.70
CA ILE A 83 3.13 -3.25 3.06
C ILE A 83 2.54 -3.87 4.34
N ASN A 84 2.62 -5.18 4.51
CA ASN A 84 2.18 -5.84 5.73
C ASN A 84 3.06 -5.50 6.94
N LEU A 85 4.39 -5.32 6.76
CA LEU A 85 5.23 -4.73 7.81
C LEU A 85 4.72 -3.35 8.23
N ILE A 86 4.44 -2.46 7.26
CA ILE A 86 3.90 -1.13 7.54
C ILE A 86 2.57 -1.23 8.30
N LYS A 87 1.69 -2.15 7.91
CA LYS A 87 0.38 -2.36 8.56
C LYS A 87 0.51 -2.88 9.98
N ALA A 88 1.47 -3.75 10.26
CA ALA A 88 1.73 -4.29 11.59
C ALA A 88 2.29 -3.22 12.55
N GLN A 89 2.98 -2.21 12.04
CA GLN A 89 3.59 -1.14 12.81
C GLN A 89 2.63 0.06 12.99
N LYS A 90 1.92 0.11 14.13
CA LYS A 90 0.92 1.17 14.43
C LYS A 90 1.40 2.60 14.15
N HIS A 91 2.66 2.90 14.47
CA HIS A 91 3.24 4.23 14.27
C HIS A 91 3.46 4.57 12.79
N LEU A 92 3.70 3.59 11.92
CA LEU A 92 3.85 3.80 10.48
C LEU A 92 2.52 4.09 9.79
N LYS A 93 1.40 3.73 10.42
CA LYS A 93 0.04 4.08 9.95
C LYS A 93 -0.38 5.50 10.34
N CYS A 94 0.33 6.16 11.24
CA CYS A 94 -0.02 7.51 11.67
C CYS A 94 0.36 8.53 10.59
N ARG A 95 -0.62 9.29 10.11
CA ARG A 95 -0.44 10.41 9.18
C ARG A 95 -1.28 11.60 9.65
N SER A 96 -0.79 12.80 9.43
CA SER A 96 -1.51 14.05 9.75
C SER A 96 -2.85 14.16 8.99
N GLY A 97 -2.96 13.52 7.82
CA GLY A 97 -4.17 13.48 7.00
C GLY A 97 -5.33 12.63 7.56
N GLY A 98 -5.11 11.83 8.62
CA GLY A 98 -6.18 11.09 9.30
C GLY A 98 -6.03 9.57 9.24
N ARG A 99 -7.15 8.85 9.16
CA ARG A 99 -7.18 7.39 9.13
C ARG A 99 -6.71 6.89 7.77
N VAL A 100 -5.74 5.98 7.79
CA VAL A 100 -5.04 5.47 6.60
C VAL A 100 -5.39 4.02 6.31
N HIS A 101 -5.80 3.74 5.08
CA HIS A 101 -5.83 2.40 4.50
C HIS A 101 -4.70 2.27 3.46
N ILE A 102 -4.03 1.12 3.43
CA ILE A 102 -2.97 0.83 2.48
C ILE A 102 -3.37 -0.43 1.74
N GLU A 103 -3.53 -0.33 0.43
CA GLU A 103 -3.79 -1.47 -0.41
C GLU A 103 -2.55 -2.32 -0.64
N ASN A 104 -2.78 -3.60 -0.90
CA ASN A 104 -1.76 -4.48 -1.46
C ASN A 104 -1.63 -4.25 -2.98
N ALA A 105 -0.47 -4.60 -3.53
CA ALA A 105 -0.09 -4.53 -4.93
C ALA A 105 -1.16 -5.08 -5.89
N PHE A 106 -1.83 -6.17 -5.53
CA PHE A 106 -2.79 -6.80 -6.44
C PHE A 106 -4.06 -5.97 -6.68
N GLN A 107 -4.42 -5.07 -5.76
CA GLN A 107 -5.77 -4.50 -5.70
C GLN A 107 -6.04 -3.44 -6.77
N PHE A 108 -5.00 -2.73 -7.24
CA PHE A 108 -5.17 -1.77 -8.34
C PHE A 108 -5.60 -2.47 -9.63
N ASN A 109 -5.25 -3.75 -9.86
CA ASN A 109 -5.65 -4.47 -11.07
C ASN A 109 -7.17 -4.54 -11.24
N PHE A 110 -7.92 -4.70 -10.14
CA PHE A 110 -9.38 -4.68 -10.17
C PHE A 110 -9.92 -3.30 -10.50
N LEU A 111 -9.33 -2.26 -9.90
CA LEU A 111 -9.71 -0.88 -10.18
C LEU A 111 -9.45 -0.55 -11.66
N LYS A 112 -8.25 -0.85 -12.15
CA LYS A 112 -7.86 -0.62 -13.55
C LYS A 112 -8.79 -1.35 -14.52
N ARG A 113 -9.08 -2.64 -14.28
CA ARG A 113 -10.03 -3.43 -15.10
C ARG A 113 -11.40 -2.77 -15.16
N ASP A 114 -11.90 -2.30 -14.02
CA ASP A 114 -13.22 -1.68 -13.95
C ASP A 114 -13.27 -0.28 -14.58
N GLY A 115 -12.13 0.32 -14.88
CA GLY A 115 -12.03 1.56 -15.65
C GLY A 115 -12.29 1.39 -17.13
N ASP A 116 -12.26 0.16 -17.64
CA ASP A 116 -12.50 -0.14 -19.04
C ASP A 116 -13.97 0.14 -19.41
N VAL A 117 -14.18 1.15 -20.25
CA VAL A 117 -15.51 1.60 -20.69
C VAL A 117 -16.15 0.67 -21.72
N GLU A 118 -15.37 -0.20 -22.35
CA GLU A 118 -15.90 -1.16 -23.33
C GLU A 118 -16.63 -2.31 -22.62
N ILE A 119 -16.22 -2.64 -21.39
CA ILE A 119 -16.83 -3.70 -20.59
C ILE A 119 -17.98 -3.14 -19.77
N LYS A 120 -19.17 -3.71 -19.95
CA LYS A 120 -20.36 -3.30 -19.18
C LYS A 120 -20.29 -3.76 -17.73
N THR A 121 -20.89 -2.99 -16.83
CA THR A 121 -20.94 -3.31 -15.39
C THR A 121 -21.57 -4.68 -15.14
N GLU A 122 -22.60 -5.08 -15.89
CA GLU A 122 -23.28 -6.37 -15.74
C GLU A 122 -22.41 -7.56 -16.15
N GLU A 123 -21.40 -7.34 -17.01
CA GLU A 123 -20.42 -8.35 -17.41
C GLU A 123 -19.33 -8.51 -16.35
N LEU A 124 -18.86 -7.39 -15.77
CA LEU A 124 -17.90 -7.37 -14.66
C LEU A 124 -18.49 -7.89 -13.36
N TYR A 125 -19.78 -7.63 -13.13
CA TYR A 125 -20.51 -7.94 -11.90
C TYR A 125 -21.87 -8.58 -12.22
N PRO A 126 -21.89 -9.82 -12.73
CA PRO A 126 -23.14 -10.50 -13.04
C PRO A 126 -23.95 -10.70 -11.76
N ASN A 127 -25.24 -10.40 -11.77
CA ASN A 127 -26.12 -10.56 -10.59
C ASN A 127 -26.13 -11.99 -10.02
N LYS A 128 -25.80 -13.00 -10.84
CA LYS A 128 -25.64 -14.40 -10.41
C LYS A 128 -24.42 -14.63 -9.50
N TYR A 129 -23.43 -13.74 -9.51
CA TYR A 129 -22.17 -13.85 -8.75
C TYR A 129 -22.10 -12.78 -7.67
N MET A 130 -22.85 -13.00 -6.59
CA MET A 130 -22.90 -12.09 -5.45
C MET A 130 -21.50 -11.84 -4.83
N THR A 131 -20.58 -12.80 -4.95
CA THR A 131 -19.21 -12.70 -4.40
C THR A 131 -18.41 -11.53 -4.95
N GLN A 132 -18.52 -11.23 -6.25
CA GLN A 132 -17.80 -10.12 -6.89
C GLN A 132 -18.37 -8.78 -6.42
N ILE A 133 -19.71 -8.68 -6.37
CA ILE A 133 -20.42 -7.49 -5.87
C ILE A 133 -20.06 -7.26 -4.40
N CYS A 134 -20.09 -8.29 -3.55
CA CYS A 134 -19.69 -8.18 -2.15
C CYS A 134 -18.22 -7.78 -1.98
N SER A 135 -17.33 -8.20 -2.89
CA SER A 135 -15.91 -7.83 -2.84
C SER A 135 -15.71 -6.35 -3.18
N ALA A 136 -16.38 -5.85 -4.22
CA ALA A 136 -16.39 -4.43 -4.56
C ALA A 136 -17.05 -3.59 -3.45
N GLU A 137 -18.16 -4.05 -2.89
CA GLU A 137 -18.83 -3.40 -1.76
C GLU A 137 -17.89 -3.28 -0.56
N ARG A 138 -17.23 -4.37 -0.16
CA ARG A 138 -16.28 -4.37 0.95
C ARG A 138 -15.15 -3.36 0.72
N ARG A 139 -14.63 -3.27 -0.50
CA ARG A 139 -13.59 -2.30 -0.86
C ARG A 139 -14.09 -0.86 -0.77
N VAL A 140 -15.24 -0.56 -1.37
CA VAL A 140 -15.85 0.78 -1.33
C VAL A 140 -16.09 1.23 0.12
N LEU A 141 -16.73 0.38 0.94
CA LEU A 141 -16.97 0.72 2.34
C LEU A 141 -15.69 0.91 3.13
N LEU A 142 -14.68 0.09 2.86
CA LEU A 142 -13.37 0.24 3.48
C LEU A 142 -12.75 1.59 3.11
N TYR A 143 -12.79 1.99 1.85
CA TYR A 143 -12.23 3.28 1.41
C TYR A 143 -12.95 4.47 2.05
N LEU A 144 -14.28 4.41 2.07
CA LEU A 144 -15.14 5.44 2.63
C LEU A 144 -14.98 5.62 4.15
N ASP A 145 -14.52 4.60 4.87
CA ASP A 145 -14.19 4.68 6.30
C ASP A 145 -12.79 5.28 6.57
N HIS A 146 -12.00 5.57 5.54
CA HIS A 146 -10.64 6.10 5.65
C HIS A 146 -10.50 7.50 5.03
N ASP A 147 -9.64 8.33 5.63
CA ASP A 147 -9.35 9.70 5.15
C ASP A 147 -8.32 9.68 4.01
N MET A 148 -7.44 8.67 4.00
CA MET A 148 -6.43 8.46 2.97
C MET A 148 -6.37 6.99 2.58
N VAL A 149 -6.36 6.72 1.27
CA VAL A 149 -6.20 5.37 0.72
C VAL A 149 -4.96 5.34 -0.18
N PHE A 150 -3.97 4.54 0.22
CA PHE A 150 -2.70 4.36 -0.49
C PHE A 150 -2.82 3.16 -1.43
N ILE A 151 -2.59 3.36 -2.72
CA ILE A 151 -2.73 2.36 -3.77
C ILE A 151 -1.40 2.26 -4.52
N PRO A 152 -0.59 1.22 -4.28
CA PRO A 152 0.56 0.90 -5.11
C PRO A 152 0.08 0.57 -6.52
N ILE A 153 0.69 1.18 -7.54
CA ILE A 153 0.41 0.89 -8.94
C ILE A 153 1.63 0.25 -9.56
N ASN A 154 1.43 -0.97 -10.07
CA ASN A 154 2.43 -1.72 -10.81
C ASN A 154 2.25 -1.48 -12.30
N ILE A 155 3.24 -0.86 -12.94
CA ILE A 155 3.40 -0.91 -14.39
C ILE A 155 4.28 -2.13 -14.67
N ARG A 156 3.65 -3.18 -15.22
CA ARG A 156 4.26 -4.50 -15.37
C ARG A 156 5.67 -4.42 -15.92
N GLU A 157 6.61 -5.05 -15.22
CA GLU A 157 8.03 -5.19 -15.59
C GLU A 157 8.74 -3.86 -15.92
N THR A 158 8.21 -2.72 -15.45
CA THR A 158 8.73 -1.40 -15.83
C THR A 158 8.84 -0.44 -14.66
N HIS A 159 7.80 -0.28 -13.83
CA HIS A 159 7.81 0.75 -12.79
C HIS A 159 6.77 0.55 -11.68
N TRP A 160 7.08 1.06 -10.50
CA TRP A 160 6.14 1.19 -9.38
C TRP A 160 5.98 2.66 -9.00
N TYR A 161 4.75 3.09 -8.81
CA TYR A 161 4.46 4.38 -8.18
C TYR A 161 3.28 4.25 -7.22
N LEU A 162 3.05 5.30 -6.44
CA LEU A 162 2.03 5.27 -5.38
C LEU A 162 1.00 6.36 -5.63
N ALA A 163 -0.26 5.95 -5.75
CA ALA A 163 -1.39 6.87 -5.73
C ALA A 163 -1.97 6.97 -4.31
N VAL A 164 -2.41 8.15 -3.92
CA VAL A 164 -3.10 8.38 -2.65
C VAL A 164 -4.40 9.11 -2.91
N ILE A 165 -5.51 8.45 -2.60
CA ILE A 165 -6.82 9.12 -2.56
C ILE A 165 -6.89 9.88 -1.24
N HIS A 166 -6.84 11.21 -1.29
CA HIS A 166 -6.81 12.06 -0.10
C HIS A 166 -8.17 12.73 0.11
N ALA A 167 -9.11 12.00 0.73
CA ALA A 167 -10.51 12.38 0.81
C ALA A 167 -10.75 13.76 1.45
N ARG A 168 -10.01 14.11 2.51
CA ARG A 168 -10.15 15.42 3.16
C ARG A 168 -9.76 16.60 2.27
N ASN A 169 -8.84 16.38 1.34
CA ASN A 169 -8.37 17.41 0.42
C ASN A 169 -9.12 17.32 -0.91
N MET A 170 -9.94 16.28 -1.11
CA MET A 170 -10.60 15.95 -2.38
C MET A 170 -9.61 15.97 -3.54
N GLU A 171 -8.46 15.32 -3.38
CA GLU A 171 -7.41 15.24 -4.41
C GLU A 171 -6.86 13.82 -4.53
N ILE A 172 -6.33 13.49 -5.70
CA ILE A 172 -5.57 12.28 -5.96
C ILE A 172 -4.10 12.66 -6.01
N GLN A 173 -3.33 12.28 -5.00
CA GLN A 173 -1.90 12.54 -4.95
C GLN A 173 -1.14 11.43 -5.67
N VAL A 174 -0.07 11.78 -6.37
CA VAL A 174 0.81 10.83 -7.04
C VAL A 174 2.22 11.02 -6.53
N LEU A 175 2.80 9.95 -6.01
CA LEU A 175 4.19 9.87 -5.59
C LEU A 175 4.92 8.96 -6.57
N ASP A 176 5.73 9.56 -7.43
CA ASP A 176 6.44 8.86 -8.50
C ASP A 176 7.93 9.25 -8.49
N SER A 177 8.79 8.25 -8.27
CA SER A 177 10.25 8.44 -8.24
C SER A 177 10.88 8.70 -9.62
N LEU A 178 10.19 8.41 -10.72
CA LEU A 178 10.64 8.70 -12.10
C LEU A 178 9.97 9.96 -12.68
N GLY A 179 9.16 10.67 -11.89
CA GLY A 179 8.51 11.92 -12.28
C GLY A 179 7.34 11.75 -13.25
N THR A 180 6.92 12.86 -13.87
CA THR A 180 5.65 12.97 -14.62
C THR A 180 5.73 12.51 -16.09
N SER A 181 6.72 11.69 -16.45
CA SER A 181 7.07 11.42 -17.85
C SER A 181 6.16 10.40 -18.55
N GLN A 182 5.27 9.73 -17.81
CA GLN A 182 4.41 8.67 -18.35
C GLN A 182 2.95 9.08 -18.41
N ASP A 183 2.27 8.65 -19.48
CA ASP A 183 0.81 8.73 -19.60
C ASP A 183 0.19 7.96 -18.43
N ARG A 184 -0.50 8.67 -17.52
CA ARG A 184 -1.08 8.15 -16.28
C ARG A 184 -2.34 7.29 -16.55
N LYS A 185 -2.32 6.48 -17.61
CA LYS A 185 -3.46 5.67 -18.05
C LYS A 185 -3.85 4.65 -16.98
N ASP A 186 -2.87 3.96 -16.37
CA ASP A 186 -3.13 3.00 -15.29
C ASP A 186 -3.90 3.61 -14.12
N LEU A 187 -3.49 4.80 -13.69
CA LEU A 187 -4.17 5.55 -12.64
C LEU A 187 -5.54 6.04 -13.10
N THR A 188 -5.62 6.61 -14.30
CA THR A 188 -6.88 7.12 -14.87
C THR A 188 -7.93 6.03 -14.94
N ASP A 189 -7.58 4.85 -15.43
CA ASP A 189 -8.47 3.69 -15.48
C ASP A 189 -8.80 3.22 -14.06
N SER A 190 -7.84 3.20 -13.14
CA SER A 190 -8.08 2.83 -11.74
C SER A 190 -9.09 3.75 -11.04
N ILE A 191 -8.98 5.07 -11.24
CA ILE A 191 -9.92 6.04 -10.66
C ILE A 191 -11.32 5.90 -11.29
N LYS A 192 -11.41 5.69 -12.62
CA LYS A 192 -12.67 5.40 -13.30
C LYS A 192 -13.33 4.11 -12.76
N GLY A 193 -12.55 3.06 -12.55
CA GLY A 193 -13.07 1.82 -12.02
C GLY A 193 -13.51 1.93 -10.57
N LEU A 194 -12.81 2.72 -9.76
CA LEU A 194 -13.28 3.05 -8.42
C LEU A 194 -14.62 3.81 -8.46
N GLN A 195 -14.73 4.84 -9.33
CA GLN A 195 -15.98 5.57 -9.51
C GLN A 195 -17.12 4.62 -9.90
N ARG A 196 -16.88 3.73 -10.86
CA ARG A 196 -17.86 2.72 -11.28
C ARG A 196 -18.31 1.82 -10.12
N GLN A 197 -17.38 1.36 -9.28
CA GLN A 197 -17.72 0.56 -8.11
C GLN A 197 -18.58 1.36 -7.11
N ILE A 198 -18.22 2.63 -6.83
CA ILE A 198 -19.00 3.51 -5.96
C ILE A 198 -20.41 3.69 -6.50
N ASP A 199 -20.56 3.99 -7.79
CA ASP A 199 -21.85 4.21 -8.44
C ASP A 199 -22.72 2.95 -8.37
N MET A 200 -22.14 1.79 -8.71
CA MET A 200 -22.81 0.49 -8.65
C MET A 200 -23.32 0.16 -7.24
N ILE A 201 -22.51 0.41 -6.20
CA ILE A 201 -22.91 0.12 -4.82
C ILE A 201 -23.96 1.14 -4.33
N SER A 202 -23.84 2.40 -4.72
CA SER A 202 -24.82 3.46 -4.38
C SER A 202 -26.21 3.18 -4.94
N GLN A 203 -26.32 2.50 -6.08
CA GLN A 203 -27.60 2.05 -6.65
C GLN A 203 -28.26 0.92 -5.84
N ARG A 204 -27.48 0.17 -5.05
CA ARG A 204 -27.94 -1.01 -4.30
C ARG A 204 -28.22 -0.69 -2.83
N LYS A 205 -27.51 0.29 -2.27
CA LYS A 205 -27.66 0.70 -0.88
C LYS A 205 -27.27 2.16 -0.66
N GLU A 206 -27.85 2.74 0.38
CA GLU A 206 -27.44 4.06 0.86
C GLU A 206 -26.01 4.01 1.43
N LEU A 207 -25.14 4.88 0.94
CA LEU A 207 -23.81 5.12 1.49
C LEU A 207 -23.89 6.36 2.38
N LYS A 208 -23.81 6.17 3.70
CA LYS A 208 -23.89 7.24 4.70
C LYS A 208 -22.83 7.08 5.78
N ASP A 209 -22.67 8.12 6.60
CA ASP A 209 -21.74 8.16 7.73
C ASP A 209 -20.27 7.90 7.34
N HIS A 210 -19.91 8.18 6.08
CA HIS A 210 -18.55 8.05 5.56
C HIS A 210 -17.71 9.32 5.75
N ARG A 211 -16.40 9.18 5.57
CA ARG A 211 -15.43 10.28 5.74
C ARG A 211 -15.26 11.17 4.52
N TRP A 212 -15.69 10.70 3.35
CA TRP A 212 -15.45 11.40 2.09
C TRP A 212 -16.44 12.56 1.92
N PRO A 213 -16.01 13.78 1.56
CA PRO A 213 -16.91 14.92 1.37
C PRO A 213 -17.89 14.74 0.22
N ASP A 214 -17.45 14.08 -0.85
CA ASP A 214 -18.26 13.68 -1.99
C ASP A 214 -17.84 12.30 -2.51
N LEU A 215 -18.67 11.72 -3.39
CA LEU A 215 -18.46 10.39 -3.96
C LEU A 215 -18.07 10.44 -5.46
N GLN A 216 -17.81 11.62 -6.00
CA GLN A 216 -17.42 11.85 -7.40
C GLN A 216 -15.90 11.88 -7.53
N VAL A 217 -15.24 10.82 -7.05
CA VAL A 217 -13.78 10.69 -7.00
C VAL A 217 -13.10 10.87 -8.37
N ALA A 218 -13.77 10.52 -9.47
CA ALA A 218 -13.23 10.72 -10.81
C ALA A 218 -13.11 12.20 -11.23
N SER A 219 -13.74 13.11 -10.49
CA SER A 219 -13.63 14.55 -10.69
C SER A 219 -12.53 15.21 -9.85
N TRP A 220 -11.91 14.48 -8.92
CA TRP A 220 -10.93 15.06 -8.01
C TRP A 220 -9.63 15.41 -8.74
N PRO A 221 -9.04 16.59 -8.48
CA PRO A 221 -7.78 17.00 -9.09
C PRO A 221 -6.65 16.02 -8.79
N LEU A 222 -5.83 15.77 -9.80
CA LEU A 222 -4.57 15.05 -9.65
C LEU A 222 -3.46 16.01 -9.23
N ARG A 223 -2.68 15.61 -8.23
CA ARG A 223 -1.55 16.37 -7.70
C ARG A 223 -0.30 15.50 -7.63
N GLU A 224 0.68 15.81 -8.46
CA GLU A 224 2.01 15.22 -8.37
C GLU A 224 2.71 15.78 -7.13
N ILE A 225 3.24 14.90 -6.29
CA ILE A 225 3.97 15.25 -5.07
C ILE A 225 5.45 15.16 -5.40
N ASP A 226 6.12 16.31 -5.35
CA ASP A 226 7.57 16.36 -5.43
C ASP A 226 8.17 15.68 -4.20
N MET A 227 8.87 14.57 -4.41
CA MET A 227 9.48 13.79 -3.34
C MET A 227 10.85 14.35 -2.91
N GLY A 228 11.37 15.39 -3.57
CA GLY A 228 12.60 16.08 -3.16
C GLY A 228 13.89 15.25 -3.26
N TYR A 229 13.81 13.99 -3.70
CA TYR A 229 14.97 13.14 -3.94
C TYR A 229 15.57 13.46 -5.32
N ALA A 230 16.68 14.20 -5.25
CA ALA A 230 17.79 14.34 -6.20
C ALA A 230 17.57 13.94 -7.67
N LYS A 231 17.62 14.98 -8.53
CA LYS A 231 18.28 14.88 -9.83
C LYS A 231 19.73 14.43 -9.69
#